data_AF-A0A1H8VV87-F1
#
_entry.id   AF-A0A1H8VV87-F1
#
_cell.length_a   1.000
_cell.length_b   1.000
_cell.length_c   1.000
_cell.angle_alpha   90.00
_cell.angle_beta   90.00
_cell.angle_gamma   90.00
#
_symmetry.space_group_name_H-M   'P 1'
#
loop_
_entity.id
_entity.type
_entity.pdbx_description
1 polymer ?
#
loop_
_entity_poly.entity_id
_entity_poly.type
_entity_poly.pdbx_seq_one_letter_code
_entity_poly.pdbx_strand_id
1 'polypeptide(L)'
;MSEQRTYHGTLIEVSFGSDQVQRTVLEQYRQLVADHDPEDVLVVAGSPTSMTTFEAMLEPELTGAAMPRVTSLIVHATDVINRTDDRAILSDAMRRELVHRFLDDRDWESDYLRRAAEQDSFEADFAQLMETAVWQGIEFDTTPELRAVTAAVDEFHAWLGEHDHLERVLCKQVLEEVVRDVFDSFWSSLVAVFSC
;
A
#
# COMPACT_ATOMS: atom_id res chain seq x y z
N MET A 1 -17.97 11.04 -11.18
CA MET A 1 -17.20 12.26 -11.48
C MET A 1 -16.39 12.57 -10.24
N SER A 2 -15.12 12.15 -10.18
CA SER A 2 -14.27 12.42 -9.03
C SER A 2 -13.91 13.90 -9.01
N GLU A 3 -14.23 14.59 -7.92
CA GLU A 3 -13.72 15.92 -7.64
C GLU A 3 -12.18 15.84 -7.53
N GLN A 4 -11.47 16.59 -8.37
CA GLN A 4 -10.02 16.72 -8.26
C GLN A 4 -9.69 17.52 -7.00
N ARG A 5 -9.47 16.83 -5.87
CA ARG A 5 -8.94 17.42 -4.65
C ARG A 5 -7.55 17.96 -4.95
N THR A 6 -7.34 19.24 -4.67
CA THR A 6 -6.05 19.92 -4.86
C THR A 6 -5.33 19.92 -3.53
N TYR A 7 -4.19 19.25 -3.45
CA TYR A 7 -3.38 19.23 -2.23
C TYR A 7 -2.42 20.42 -2.23
N HIS A 8 -2.34 21.12 -1.11
CA HIS A 8 -1.32 22.14 -0.87
C HIS A 8 -0.12 21.49 -0.18
N GLY A 9 1.05 21.62 -0.79
CA GLY A 9 2.30 21.07 -0.24
C GLY A 9 3.52 21.66 -0.93
N THR A 10 4.68 21.41 -0.34
CA THR A 10 5.98 21.84 -0.87
C THR A 10 6.77 20.62 -1.29
N LEU A 11 7.16 20.55 -2.56
CA LEU A 11 8.11 19.54 -3.03
C LEU A 11 9.53 20.02 -2.70
N ILE A 12 10.27 19.21 -1.94
CA ILE A 12 11.68 19.48 -1.61
C ILE A 12 12.54 18.41 -2.25
N GLU A 13 13.36 18.81 -3.20
CA GLU A 13 14.31 17.93 -3.88
C GLU A 13 15.67 18.03 -3.20
N VAL A 14 16.23 16.87 -2.83
CA VAL A 14 17.55 16.76 -2.22
C VAL A 14 18.43 15.86 -3.08
N SER A 15 19.71 16.21 -3.18
CA SER A 15 20.67 15.39 -3.93
C SER A 15 20.99 14.12 -3.15
N PHE A 16 21.22 13.01 -3.88
CA PHE A 16 21.61 11.75 -3.27
C PHE A 16 22.94 11.91 -2.50
N GLY A 17 22.91 11.62 -1.19
CA GLY A 17 24.06 11.80 -0.29
C GLY A 17 23.69 11.50 1.17
N SER A 18 24.68 11.08 1.98
CA SER A 18 24.46 10.32 3.23
C SER A 18 23.50 10.95 4.24
N ASP A 19 23.44 12.28 4.36
CA ASP A 19 22.69 12.95 5.43
C ASP A 19 21.83 14.14 4.98
N GLN A 20 21.68 14.37 3.67
CA GLN A 20 20.89 15.52 3.17
C GLN A 20 19.40 15.34 3.42
N VAL A 21 18.89 14.13 3.23
CA VAL A 21 17.48 13.78 3.48
C VAL A 21 17.15 13.98 4.96
N GLN A 22 17.96 13.41 5.85
CA GLN A 22 17.79 13.46 7.29
C GLN A 22 17.78 14.90 7.81
N ARG A 23 18.76 15.72 7.39
CA ARG A 23 18.82 17.14 7.77
C ARG A 23 17.61 17.92 7.29
N THR A 24 17.20 17.72 6.04
CA THR A 24 16.06 18.40 5.46
C THR A 24 14.77 18.03 6.20
N VAL A 25 14.57 16.75 6.49
CA VAL A 25 13.41 16.26 7.26
C VAL A 25 13.41 16.85 8.67
N LEU A 26 14.55 16.86 9.36
CA LEU A 26 14.67 17.44 10.69
C LEU A 26 14.33 18.94 10.70
N GLU A 27 14.81 19.70 9.71
CA GLU A 27 14.51 21.13 9.57
C GLU A 27 13.03 21.38 9.32
N GLN A 28 12.40 20.61 8.42
CA GLN A 28 10.96 20.73 8.17
C GLN A 28 10.13 20.31 9.39
N TYR A 29 10.50 19.22 10.06
CA TYR A 29 9.81 18.76 11.25
C TYR A 29 9.86 19.81 12.36
N ARG A 30 11.03 20.42 12.63
CA ARG A 30 11.19 21.52 13.59
C ARG A 30 10.27 22.70 13.31
N GLN A 31 10.13 23.09 12.04
CA GLN A 31 9.24 24.17 11.64
C GLN A 31 7.78 23.81 11.93
N LEU A 32 7.39 22.57 11.59
CA LEU A 32 6.01 22.11 11.81
C LEU A 32 5.67 22.01 13.29
N VAL A 33 6.52 21.43 14.12
CA VAL A 33 6.24 21.31 15.57
C VAL A 33 6.36 22.62 16.34
N ALA A 34 6.89 23.68 15.72
CA ALA A 34 6.85 25.02 16.28
C ALA A 34 5.45 25.66 16.12
N ASP A 35 4.74 25.32 15.05
CA ASP A 35 3.43 25.88 14.69
C ASP A 35 2.25 24.92 14.99
N HIS A 36 2.53 23.64 15.17
CA HIS A 36 1.56 22.56 15.38
C HIS A 36 1.94 21.67 16.57
N ASP A 37 0.97 21.00 17.17
CA ASP A 37 1.24 20.00 18.20
C ASP A 37 2.05 18.81 17.61
N PRO A 38 2.98 18.18 18.35
CA PRO A 38 3.74 17.05 17.80
C PRO A 38 2.88 15.86 17.35
N GLU A 39 1.72 15.65 18.00
CA GLU A 39 0.75 14.62 17.64
C GLU A 39 0.08 14.88 16.27
N ASP A 40 0.21 16.12 15.81
CA ASP A 40 -0.37 16.66 14.59
C ASP A 40 0.57 16.55 13.38
N VAL A 41 1.82 16.16 13.61
CA VAL A 41 2.84 16.06 12.56
C VAL A 41 3.15 14.59 12.28
N LEU A 42 2.75 14.11 11.10
CA LEU A 42 3.03 12.76 10.61
C LEU A 42 4.21 12.74 9.63
N VAL A 43 5.22 11.91 9.91
CA VAL A 43 6.33 11.63 8.99
C VAL A 43 6.14 10.26 8.37
N VAL A 44 6.08 10.22 7.04
CA VAL A 44 5.96 8.96 6.28
C VAL A 44 7.29 8.65 5.60
N ALA A 45 7.97 7.62 6.10
CA ALA A 45 9.20 7.10 5.54
C ALA A 45 8.91 6.16 4.34
N GLY A 46 9.79 6.20 3.34
CA GLY A 46 9.69 5.33 2.16
C GLY A 46 9.81 3.83 2.45
N SER A 47 10.36 3.44 3.61
CA SER A 47 10.42 2.04 4.02
C SER A 47 10.23 1.85 5.53
N PRO A 48 9.69 0.71 5.99
CA PRO A 48 9.54 0.40 7.41
C PRO A 48 10.89 0.39 8.16
N THR A 49 11.97 -0.05 7.51
CA THR A 49 13.30 -0.14 8.13
C THR A 49 13.92 1.22 8.39
N SER A 50 13.48 2.27 7.68
CA SER A 50 13.92 3.65 7.91
C SER A 50 13.19 4.34 9.07
N MET A 51 12.06 3.80 9.56
CA MET A 51 11.23 4.44 10.59
C MET A 51 12.01 4.71 11.87
N THR A 52 12.66 3.70 12.44
CA THR A 52 13.42 3.82 13.70
C THR A 52 14.54 4.86 13.61
N THR A 53 15.17 5.00 12.43
CA THR A 53 16.18 6.03 12.19
C THR A 53 15.58 7.43 12.29
N PHE A 54 14.42 7.66 11.67
CA PHE A 54 13.73 8.94 11.74
C PHE A 54 13.14 9.20 13.12
N GLU A 55 12.59 8.20 13.81
CA GLU A 55 12.11 8.34 15.19
C GLU A 55 13.22 8.82 16.12
N ALA A 56 14.35 8.12 16.14
CA ALA A 56 15.51 8.49 16.96
C ALA A 56 16.11 9.85 16.59
N MET A 57 16.01 10.24 15.32
CA MET A 57 16.47 11.54 14.84
C MET A 57 15.55 12.69 15.28
N LEU A 58 14.24 12.46 15.34
CA LEU A 58 13.23 13.48 15.65
C LEU A 58 12.89 13.58 17.13
N GLU A 59 13.07 12.51 17.90
CA GLU A 59 12.82 12.47 19.35
C GLU A 59 13.46 13.64 20.12
N PRO A 60 14.71 14.05 19.85
CA PRO A 60 15.34 15.17 20.56
C PRO A 60 14.68 16.54 20.34
N GLU A 61 13.84 16.69 19.30
CA GLU A 61 13.14 17.93 18.99
C GLU A 61 11.87 18.13 19.82
N LEU A 62 11.43 17.07 20.50
CA LEU A 62 10.22 17.09 21.31
C LEU A 62 10.55 17.31 22.78
N THR A 63 9.63 17.98 23.48
CA THR A 63 9.78 18.22 24.92
C THR A 63 8.90 17.29 25.74
N GLY A 64 9.37 16.94 26.92
CA GLY A 64 8.62 16.10 27.86
C GLY A 64 8.55 14.64 27.39
N ALA A 65 7.33 14.10 27.32
CA ALA A 65 7.06 12.70 26.99
C ALA A 65 6.47 12.51 25.58
N ALA A 66 6.40 13.58 24.77
CA ALA A 66 5.91 13.50 23.40
C ALA A 66 6.85 12.65 22.54
N MET A 67 6.28 11.88 21.62
CA MET A 67 7.01 10.99 20.72
C MET A 67 6.69 11.37 19.28
N PRO A 68 7.69 11.38 18.37
CA PRO A 68 7.44 11.72 16.98
C PRO A 68 6.60 10.64 16.31
N ARG A 69 5.58 11.05 15.53
CA ARG A 69 4.76 10.12 14.76
C ARG A 69 5.43 9.80 13.44
N VAL A 70 6.15 8.70 13.41
CA VAL A 70 6.80 8.19 12.19
C VAL A 70 6.13 6.88 11.77
N THR A 71 5.87 6.72 10.48
CA THR A 71 5.32 5.49 9.91
C THR A 71 5.88 5.27 8.52
N SER A 72 5.49 4.17 7.86
CA SER A 72 5.68 3.97 6.43
C SER A 72 4.34 3.86 5.74
N LEU A 73 4.29 4.06 4.43
CA LEU A 73 3.03 4.01 3.69
C LEU A 73 2.27 2.69 3.93
N ILE A 74 2.98 1.55 3.88
CA ILE A 74 2.37 0.22 4.06
C ILE A 74 1.86 0.02 5.50
N VAL A 75 2.63 0.46 6.50
CA VAL A 75 2.21 0.34 7.91
C VAL A 75 0.99 1.23 8.16
N HIS A 76 1.04 2.47 7.69
CA HIS A 76 -0.08 3.40 7.81
C HIS A 76 -1.33 2.88 7.11
N ALA A 77 -1.20 2.31 5.90
CA ALA A 77 -2.27 1.62 5.20
C ALA A 77 -2.97 0.59 6.07
N THR A 78 -2.15 -0.28 6.64
CA THR A 78 -2.58 -1.43 7.40
C THR A 78 -3.29 -0.96 8.67
N ASP A 79 -2.74 0.03 9.37
CA ASP A 79 -3.35 0.62 10.56
C ASP A 79 -4.69 1.28 10.27
N VAL A 80 -4.80 2.00 9.16
CA VAL A 80 -6.03 2.66 8.75
C VAL A 80 -7.10 1.61 8.42
N ILE A 81 -6.76 0.60 7.61
CA ILE A 81 -7.68 -0.48 7.23
C ILE A 81 -8.14 -1.25 8.46
N ASN A 82 -7.23 -1.63 9.36
CA ASN A 82 -7.59 -2.31 10.61
C ASN A 82 -8.54 -1.50 11.50
N ARG A 83 -8.67 -0.18 11.30
CA ARG A 83 -9.60 0.68 12.05
C ARG A 83 -10.92 0.91 11.31
N THR A 84 -10.91 0.87 9.99
CA THR A 84 -12.06 1.24 9.14
C THR A 84 -12.74 0.03 8.49
N ASP A 85 -12.10 -1.13 8.52
CA ASP A 85 -12.51 -2.35 7.85
C ASP A 85 -12.34 -3.55 8.78
N ASP A 86 -13.40 -4.35 8.92
CA ASP A 86 -13.42 -5.51 9.82
C ASP A 86 -12.80 -6.78 9.17
N ARG A 87 -12.45 -6.73 7.87
CA ARG A 87 -11.87 -7.86 7.15
C ARG A 87 -10.44 -8.13 7.58
N ALA A 88 -10.08 -9.41 7.67
CA ALA A 88 -8.73 -9.84 8.01
C ALA A 88 -7.78 -9.75 6.81
N ILE A 89 -6.68 -9.02 6.98
CA ILE A 89 -5.61 -8.94 5.98
C ILE A 89 -4.85 -10.28 5.92
N LEU A 90 -4.76 -10.86 4.72
CA LEU A 90 -4.09 -12.13 4.52
C LEU A 90 -2.58 -12.04 4.77
N SER A 91 -2.04 -13.09 5.39
CA SER A 91 -0.61 -13.37 5.39
C SER A 91 -0.18 -13.90 4.02
N ASP A 92 1.10 -13.76 3.68
CA ASP A 92 1.61 -14.18 2.36
C ASP A 92 1.54 -15.71 2.17
N ALA A 93 1.58 -16.46 3.27
CA ALA A 93 1.37 -17.91 3.25
C ALA A 93 -0.09 -18.26 3.00
N MET A 94 -1.03 -17.60 3.71
CA MET A 94 -2.46 -17.84 3.52
C MET A 94 -2.90 -17.41 2.12
N ARG A 95 -2.43 -16.28 1.63
CA ARG A 95 -2.69 -15.81 0.27
C ARG A 95 -2.30 -16.87 -0.76
N ARG A 96 -1.07 -17.40 -0.70
CA ARG A 96 -0.60 -18.43 -1.63
C ARG A 96 -1.46 -19.68 -1.59
N GLU A 97 -1.82 -20.15 -0.40
CA GLU A 97 -2.69 -21.30 -0.23
C GLU A 97 -4.10 -21.05 -0.81
N LEU A 98 -4.70 -19.90 -0.53
CA LEU A 98 -6.05 -19.57 -0.98
C LEU A 98 -6.12 -19.36 -2.49
N VAL A 99 -5.12 -18.71 -3.09
CA VAL A 99 -5.03 -18.57 -4.55
C VAL A 99 -4.93 -19.94 -5.21
N HIS A 100 -4.09 -20.84 -4.69
CA HIS A 100 -3.98 -22.18 -5.25
C HIS A 100 -5.33 -22.93 -5.18
N ARG A 101 -6.01 -22.91 -4.04
CA ARG A 101 -7.34 -23.52 -3.90
C ARG A 101 -8.40 -22.88 -4.79
N PHE A 102 -8.30 -21.58 -5.03
CA PHE A 102 -9.20 -20.87 -5.93
C PHE A 102 -8.99 -21.28 -7.40
N LEU A 103 -7.78 -21.69 -7.78
CA LEU A 103 -7.45 -22.10 -9.15
C LEU A 103 -7.66 -23.60 -9.43
N ASP A 104 -7.51 -24.48 -8.42
CA ASP A 104 -7.50 -25.96 -8.54
C ASP A 104 -8.71 -26.54 -9.32
N ASP A 105 -9.91 -25.98 -9.14
CA ASP A 105 -11.15 -26.46 -9.79
C ASP A 105 -11.77 -25.42 -10.76
N ARG A 106 -10.98 -24.44 -11.21
CA ARG A 106 -11.50 -23.37 -12.06
C ARG A 106 -11.82 -23.88 -13.48
N ASP A 107 -13.04 -23.61 -13.94
CA ASP A 107 -13.41 -23.86 -15.34
C ASP A 107 -12.90 -22.73 -16.25
N TRP A 108 -12.07 -23.10 -17.21
CA TRP A 108 -11.43 -22.16 -18.13
C TRP A 108 -12.22 -22.03 -19.42
N GLU A 109 -12.71 -20.82 -19.70
CA GLU A 109 -13.50 -20.54 -20.91
C GLU A 109 -12.71 -20.75 -22.21
N SER A 110 -11.43 -20.33 -22.22
CA SER A 110 -10.55 -20.49 -23.39
C SER A 110 -10.06 -21.92 -23.55
N ASP A 111 -10.17 -22.46 -24.76
CA ASP A 111 -9.56 -23.73 -25.14
C ASP A 111 -8.04 -23.76 -24.95
N TYR A 112 -7.37 -22.61 -25.02
CA TYR A 112 -5.95 -22.51 -24.73
C TYR A 112 -5.68 -22.72 -23.24
N LEU A 113 -6.40 -21.98 -22.39
CA LEU A 113 -6.22 -22.05 -20.93
C LEU A 113 -6.62 -23.41 -20.38
N ARG A 114 -7.68 -24.03 -20.92
CA ARG A 114 -8.08 -25.39 -20.53
C ARG A 114 -6.98 -26.42 -20.78
N ARG A 115 -6.28 -26.33 -21.91
CA ARG A 115 -5.12 -27.19 -22.21
C ARG A 115 -3.90 -26.83 -21.38
N ALA A 116 -3.69 -25.55 -21.11
CA ALA A 116 -2.59 -25.09 -20.27
C ALA A 116 -2.77 -25.58 -18.82
N ALA A 117 -4.00 -25.62 -18.31
CA ALA A 117 -4.35 -26.13 -16.98
C ALA A 117 -4.04 -27.62 -16.77
N GLU A 118 -3.83 -28.39 -17.85
CA GLU A 118 -3.34 -29.78 -17.73
C GLU A 118 -1.85 -29.87 -17.35
N GLN A 119 -1.11 -28.75 -17.33
CA GLN A 119 0.30 -28.70 -16.96
C GLN A 119 0.47 -28.45 -15.46
N ASP A 120 1.35 -29.22 -14.81
CA ASP A 120 1.63 -29.12 -13.37
C ASP A 120 2.04 -27.71 -12.89
N SER A 121 2.64 -26.88 -13.77
CA SER A 121 3.09 -25.53 -13.39
C SER A 121 2.03 -24.45 -13.56
N PHE A 122 0.93 -24.74 -14.25
CA PHE A 122 0.02 -23.72 -14.76
C PHE A 122 -0.57 -22.86 -13.64
N GLU A 123 -1.05 -23.48 -12.56
CA GLU A 123 -1.64 -22.73 -11.44
C GLU A 123 -0.62 -21.82 -10.75
N ALA A 124 0.62 -22.28 -10.58
CA ALA A 124 1.68 -21.47 -9.99
C ALA A 124 2.05 -20.28 -10.89
N ASP A 125 2.20 -20.52 -12.19
CA ASP A 125 2.50 -19.48 -13.18
C ASP A 125 1.35 -18.46 -13.29
N PHE A 126 0.11 -18.94 -13.27
CA PHE A 126 -1.10 -18.11 -13.31
C PHE A 126 -1.27 -17.28 -12.03
N ALA A 127 -1.06 -17.87 -10.85
CA ALA A 127 -1.04 -17.18 -9.57
C ALA A 127 0.00 -16.05 -9.54
N GLN A 128 1.18 -16.27 -10.13
CA GLN A 128 2.21 -15.25 -10.25
C GLN A 128 1.79 -14.10 -11.18
N LEU A 129 1.08 -14.39 -12.28
CA LEU A 129 0.51 -13.37 -13.16
C LEU A 129 -0.55 -12.53 -12.44
N MET A 130 -1.45 -13.17 -11.68
CA MET A 130 -2.43 -12.48 -10.84
C MET A 130 -1.75 -11.55 -9.84
N GLU A 131 -0.72 -12.03 -9.12
CA GLU A 131 0.06 -11.21 -8.18
C GLU A 131 0.70 -10.00 -8.86
N THR A 132 1.27 -10.20 -10.05
CA THR A 132 1.93 -9.13 -10.81
C THR A 132 0.92 -8.07 -11.25
N ALA A 133 -0.26 -8.48 -11.73
CA ALA A 133 -1.35 -7.59 -12.12
C ALA A 133 -1.76 -6.68 -10.95
N VAL A 134 -2.01 -7.30 -9.79
CA VAL A 134 -2.45 -6.63 -8.57
C VAL A 134 -1.37 -5.68 -8.04
N TRP A 135 -0.09 -6.08 -8.05
CA TRP A 135 1.01 -5.22 -7.61
C TRP A 135 1.19 -4.00 -8.51
N GLN A 136 1.12 -4.19 -9.83
CA GLN A 136 1.35 -3.13 -10.80
C GLN A 136 0.11 -2.27 -11.08
N GLY A 137 -1.06 -2.68 -10.60
CA GLY A 137 -2.33 -2.01 -10.90
C GLY A 137 -2.66 -2.07 -12.39
N ILE A 138 -2.32 -3.18 -13.05
CA ILE A 138 -2.53 -3.37 -14.50
C ILE A 138 -3.77 -4.21 -14.72
N GLU A 139 -4.68 -3.67 -15.53
CA GLU A 139 -5.75 -4.45 -16.15
C GLU A 139 -5.25 -4.99 -17.49
N PHE A 140 -5.44 -6.29 -17.69
CA PHE A 140 -5.03 -6.98 -18.90
C PHE A 140 -6.23 -7.09 -19.86
N ASP A 141 -6.28 -6.30 -20.93
CA ASP A 141 -7.43 -6.23 -21.86
C ASP A 141 -7.14 -6.72 -23.30
N THR A 142 -5.88 -7.01 -23.61
CA THR A 142 -5.41 -7.25 -24.98
C THR A 142 -5.88 -8.56 -25.61
N THR A 143 -5.81 -9.68 -24.87
CA THR A 143 -6.19 -11.00 -25.38
C THR A 143 -7.20 -11.68 -24.47
N PRO A 144 -8.01 -12.63 -24.95
CA PRO A 144 -8.92 -13.41 -24.10
C PRO A 144 -8.21 -14.06 -22.90
N GLU A 145 -7.00 -14.58 -23.09
CA GLU A 145 -6.21 -15.23 -22.04
C GLU A 145 -5.75 -14.23 -20.98
N LEU A 146 -5.31 -13.06 -21.41
CA LEU A 146 -4.88 -11.98 -20.54
C LEU A 146 -6.07 -11.38 -19.77
N ARG A 147 -7.24 -11.26 -20.41
CA ARG A 147 -8.49 -10.88 -19.73
C ARG A 147 -8.91 -11.89 -18.66
N ALA A 148 -8.65 -13.18 -18.87
CA ALA A 148 -8.94 -14.19 -17.86
C ALA A 148 -8.12 -14.00 -16.57
N VAL A 149 -6.92 -13.42 -16.65
CA VAL A 149 -6.12 -13.05 -15.47
C VAL A 149 -6.82 -11.94 -14.68
N THR A 150 -7.30 -10.90 -15.36
CA THR A 150 -8.02 -9.78 -14.70
C THR A 150 -9.32 -10.29 -14.08
N ALA A 151 -10.10 -11.08 -14.82
CA ALA A 151 -11.33 -11.68 -14.29
C ALA A 151 -11.06 -12.58 -13.08
N ALA A 152 -10.00 -13.40 -13.11
CA ALA A 152 -9.63 -14.23 -11.98
C ALA A 152 -9.19 -13.40 -10.76
N VAL A 153 -8.51 -12.26 -10.96
CA VAL A 153 -8.19 -11.31 -9.88
C VAL A 153 -9.46 -10.76 -9.25
N ASP A 154 -10.38 -10.24 -10.06
CA ASP A 154 -11.64 -9.65 -9.58
C ASP A 154 -12.50 -10.67 -8.83
N GLU A 155 -12.64 -11.88 -9.40
CA GLU A 155 -13.38 -12.97 -8.78
C GLU A 155 -12.72 -13.45 -7.49
N PHE A 156 -11.39 -13.53 -7.45
CA PHE A 156 -10.67 -13.89 -6.23
C PHE A 156 -10.85 -12.83 -5.13
N HIS A 157 -10.79 -11.55 -5.47
CA HIS A 157 -11.02 -10.46 -4.52
C HIS A 157 -12.47 -10.41 -4.03
N ALA A 158 -13.44 -10.65 -4.90
CA ALA A 158 -14.84 -10.80 -4.51
C ALA A 158 -15.01 -11.99 -3.55
N TRP A 159 -14.42 -13.14 -3.88
CA TRP A 159 -14.44 -14.33 -3.03
C TRP A 159 -13.80 -14.07 -1.65
N LEU A 160 -12.68 -13.35 -1.60
CA LEU A 160 -12.07 -12.93 -0.34
C LEU A 160 -13.00 -12.01 0.47
N GLY A 161 -13.65 -11.05 -0.19
CA GLY A 161 -14.61 -10.16 0.44
C GLY A 161 -15.80 -10.90 1.07
N GLU A 162 -16.31 -11.94 0.40
CA GLU A 162 -17.37 -12.82 0.94
C GLU A 162 -16.93 -13.62 2.16
N HIS A 163 -15.62 -13.84 2.35
CA HIS A 163 -15.04 -14.58 3.45
C HIS A 163 -14.33 -13.67 4.49
N ASP A 164 -14.71 -12.39 4.53
CA ASP A 164 -14.15 -11.38 5.43
C ASP A 164 -12.62 -11.26 5.37
N HIS A 165 -12.06 -11.37 4.16
CA HIS A 165 -10.62 -11.31 3.90
C HIS A 165 -10.24 -10.20 2.89
N LEU A 166 -9.00 -9.72 3.00
CA LEU A 166 -8.42 -8.75 2.07
C LEU A 166 -6.94 -9.05 1.78
N GLU A 167 -6.47 -8.81 0.55
CA GLU A 167 -5.06 -8.89 0.23
C GLU A 167 -4.29 -7.64 0.70
N ARG A 168 -3.07 -7.81 1.20
CA ARG A 168 -2.23 -6.67 1.62
C ARG A 168 -1.93 -5.68 0.49
N VAL A 169 -1.87 -6.15 -0.76
CA VAL A 169 -1.64 -5.26 -1.91
C VAL A 169 -2.85 -4.36 -2.17
N LEU A 170 -4.07 -4.83 -1.89
CA LEU A 170 -5.26 -3.99 -1.91
C LEU A 170 -5.22 -2.90 -0.84
N CYS A 171 -4.42 -3.04 0.22
CA CYS A 171 -4.20 -1.94 1.15
C CYS A 171 -3.65 -0.68 0.45
N LYS A 172 -2.99 -0.81 -0.70
CA LYS A 172 -2.54 0.33 -1.52
C LYS A 172 -3.71 1.01 -2.25
N GLN A 173 -4.66 0.24 -2.80
CA GLN A 173 -5.85 0.80 -3.45
C GLN A 173 -6.84 1.36 -2.44
N VAL A 174 -7.05 0.65 -1.32
CA VAL A 174 -7.81 1.14 -0.18
C VAL A 174 -7.08 2.32 0.46
N LEU A 175 -5.75 2.41 0.44
CA LEU A 175 -5.08 3.69 0.70
C LEU A 175 -5.47 4.72 -0.34
N GLU A 176 -5.42 4.50 -1.65
CA GLU A 176 -5.82 5.56 -2.61
C GLU A 176 -7.26 6.09 -2.42
N GLU A 177 -8.15 5.31 -1.82
CA GLU A 177 -9.50 5.69 -1.41
C GLU A 177 -9.59 6.26 0.02
N VAL A 178 -8.92 5.64 0.98
CA VAL A 178 -8.95 6.06 2.39
C VAL A 178 -7.95 7.15 2.67
N VAL A 179 -6.79 7.21 2.02
CA VAL A 179 -5.95 8.41 1.87
C VAL A 179 -6.77 9.52 1.23
N ARG A 180 -7.65 9.22 0.27
CA ARG A 180 -8.60 10.24 -0.24
C ARG A 180 -9.41 10.83 0.90
N ASP A 181 -9.98 9.99 1.79
CA ASP A 181 -10.88 10.41 2.88
C ASP A 181 -10.19 10.81 4.20
N VAL A 182 -8.98 10.32 4.46
CA VAL A 182 -8.12 10.66 5.59
C VAL A 182 -7.39 11.97 5.31
N PHE A 183 -7.01 12.24 4.05
CA PHE A 183 -6.64 13.60 3.65
C PHE A 183 -7.80 14.60 3.78
N ASP A 184 -9.05 14.13 3.84
CA ASP A 184 -10.24 14.97 4.00
C ASP A 184 -10.55 15.31 5.47
N SER A 185 -10.01 14.54 6.43
CA SER A 185 -10.33 14.72 7.86
C SER A 185 -9.13 15.06 8.74
N PHE A 186 -7.89 14.84 8.28
CA PHE A 186 -6.69 15.03 9.10
C PHE A 186 -5.50 15.56 8.27
N TRP A 187 -5.18 16.85 8.48
CA TRP A 187 -3.89 17.54 8.31
C TRP A 187 -3.74 18.62 7.23
N SER A 188 -3.19 19.76 7.70
CA SER A 188 -2.75 20.93 6.95
C SER A 188 -1.26 20.89 6.55
N SER A 189 -0.48 19.85 6.88
CA SER A 189 0.97 19.80 6.56
C SER A 189 1.54 18.37 6.61
N LEU A 190 2.02 17.85 5.48
CA LEU A 190 2.63 16.51 5.33
C LEU A 190 4.09 16.63 4.90
N VAL A 191 5.00 15.89 5.56
CA VAL A 191 6.37 15.66 5.08
C VAL A 191 6.47 14.21 4.59
N ALA A 192 6.39 14.02 3.28
CA ALA A 192 6.59 12.73 2.64
C ALA A 192 8.05 12.58 2.18
N VAL A 193 8.73 11.53 2.63
CA VAL A 193 10.13 11.26 2.28
C VAL A 193 10.17 10.06 1.33
N PHE A 194 10.26 10.35 0.03
CA PHE A 194 10.53 9.33 -0.98
C PHE A 194 12.04 9.31 -1.26
N SER A 195 12.73 8.24 -0.87
CA SER A 195 14.05 7.93 -1.42
C SER A 195 13.87 6.92 -2.56
N CYS A 196 14.33 7.27 -3.76
CA CYS A 196 14.51 6.32 -4.85
C CYS A 196 15.70 5.39 -4.60
#